data_AF-A0A813HWZ5-F1
#
_entry.id   AF-A0A813HWZ5-F1
#
_cell.length_a   1.000
_cell.length_b   1.000
_cell.length_c   1.000
_cell.angle_alpha   90.00
_cell.angle_beta   90.00
_cell.angle_gamma   90.00
#
_symmetry.space_group_name_H-M   'P 1'
#
loop_
_entity.id
_entity.type
_entity.pdbx_description
1 polymer ?
#
loop_
_entity_poly.entity_id
_entity_poly.type
_entity_poly.pdbx_seq_one_letter_code
_entity_poly.pdbx_strand_id
1 'polypeptide(L)'
;MRDGEHWILPRLAAGNGWAKHPSHWLLDGQKMEAVFGLLKEAFAWARAVGPSQPLTTAVWDFPRVGDDKEVALYKLELNRQLLQLSDVVSLHCYCDAEELEERLLELESWDRGPVLVTEFMARPRNSTLANNLPVLRQHGAWGYTWGLFRGKSQTHRPWDSWVREDIAEDAEWFHDVFYENGSAYDPSEARDIWWHTTGQNLKL
;
A
#
# COMPACT_ATOMS: atom_id res chain seq x y z
N MET A 1 22.57 13.50 -15.61
CA MET A 1 21.57 14.18 -14.77
C MET A 1 21.44 15.61 -15.27
N ARG A 2 20.21 16.13 -15.39
CA ARG A 2 20.02 17.57 -15.58
C ARG A 2 20.04 18.19 -14.19
N ASP A 3 20.63 19.39 -14.04
CA ASP A 3 20.84 20.11 -12.77
C ASP A 3 19.57 20.39 -11.93
N GLY A 4 18.42 19.83 -12.33
CA GLY A 4 17.13 20.06 -11.70
C GLY A 4 16.57 18.96 -10.80
N GLU A 5 17.07 17.73 -10.83
CA GLU A 5 16.44 16.65 -10.05
C GLU A 5 16.80 16.73 -8.54
N HIS A 6 17.81 17.53 -8.18
CA HIS A 6 18.29 17.66 -6.80
C HIS A 6 17.33 18.35 -5.83
N TRP A 7 16.35 19.14 -6.31
CA TRP A 7 15.46 19.95 -5.45
C TRP A 7 14.03 19.42 -5.29
N ILE A 8 13.62 18.42 -6.08
CA ILE A 8 12.29 17.77 -5.98
C ILE A 8 12.20 16.91 -4.71
N LEU A 9 13.32 16.35 -4.32
CA LEU A 9 13.46 15.28 -3.36
C LEU A 9 13.35 15.70 -1.88
N PRO A 10 13.88 16.86 -1.47
CA PRO A 10 13.56 17.45 -0.17
C PRO A 10 12.07 17.79 0.00
N ARG A 11 11.31 18.01 -1.10
CA ARG A 11 9.88 18.35 -1.04
C ARG A 11 8.98 17.12 -0.86
N LEU A 12 9.36 15.96 -1.39
CA LEU A 12 8.65 14.69 -1.20
C LEU A 12 8.58 14.25 0.28
N ALA A 13 9.62 14.56 1.07
CA ALA A 13 9.70 14.18 2.47
C ALA A 13 8.66 14.87 3.38
N ALA A 14 8.05 15.97 2.94
CA ALA A 14 7.18 16.80 3.77
C ALA A 14 5.71 16.33 3.83
N GLY A 15 5.25 15.49 2.90
CA GLY A 15 3.82 15.15 2.72
C GLY A 15 3.36 13.83 3.32
N ASN A 16 4.29 12.96 3.75
CA ASN A 16 3.97 11.69 4.37
C ASN A 16 4.11 11.88 5.88
N GLY A 17 3.05 11.63 6.68
CA GLY A 17 2.94 11.89 8.13
C GLY A 17 4.02 11.30 9.07
N TRP A 18 5.11 10.81 8.50
CA TRP A 18 6.37 10.37 9.09
C TRP A 18 7.42 11.49 9.19
N ALA A 19 7.08 12.73 8.83
CA ALA A 19 7.97 13.91 8.76
C ALA A 19 8.54 14.41 10.11
N LYS A 20 8.41 13.68 11.22
CA LYS A 20 8.92 14.12 12.53
C LYS A 20 10.46 14.10 12.65
N HIS A 21 11.19 13.48 11.72
CA HIS A 21 12.66 13.44 11.69
C HIS A 21 13.25 13.67 10.29
N PRO A 22 13.33 14.93 9.81
CA PRO A 22 13.74 15.26 8.44
C PRO A 22 15.19 14.90 8.10
N SER A 23 16.08 14.69 9.08
CA SER A 23 17.49 14.34 8.86
C SER A 23 17.75 12.86 8.56
N HIS A 24 16.78 11.96 8.76
CA HIS A 24 16.99 10.51 8.63
C HIS A 24 16.43 9.91 7.32
N TRP A 25 15.63 10.67 6.58
CA TRP A 25 14.84 10.14 5.47
C TRP A 25 14.94 10.94 4.19
N LEU A 26 16.10 11.56 3.96
CA LEU A 26 16.43 12.17 2.67
C LEU A 26 16.26 11.11 1.57
N LEU A 27 15.14 11.20 0.87
CA LEU A 27 14.95 10.65 -0.47
C LEU A 27 15.80 11.47 -1.43
N ASP A 28 17.08 11.76 -1.13
CA ASP A 28 17.89 12.53 -2.05
C ASP A 28 18.13 11.75 -3.35
N GLY A 29 18.60 12.47 -4.39
CA GLY A 29 18.68 11.91 -5.75
C GLY A 29 19.53 10.66 -5.79
N GLN A 30 20.56 10.65 -4.96
CA GLN A 30 21.50 9.55 -4.84
C GLN A 30 20.84 8.31 -4.25
N LYS A 31 20.02 8.46 -3.20
CA LYS A 31 19.27 7.33 -2.63
C LYS A 31 18.31 6.73 -3.65
N MET A 32 17.54 7.56 -4.37
CA MET A 32 16.59 7.05 -5.37
C MET A 32 17.29 6.40 -6.56
N GLU A 33 18.41 6.98 -7.03
CA GLU A 33 19.25 6.36 -8.07
C GLU A 33 19.80 5.00 -7.62
N ALA A 34 20.32 4.90 -6.40
CA ALA A 34 20.82 3.66 -5.84
C ALA A 34 19.72 2.60 -5.70
N VAL A 35 18.52 3.00 -5.22
CA VAL A 35 17.35 2.12 -5.13
C VAL A 35 16.97 1.60 -6.52
N PHE A 36 16.87 2.46 -7.53
CA PHE A 36 16.51 2.04 -8.88
C PHE A 36 17.57 1.17 -9.55
N GLY A 37 18.85 1.47 -9.34
CA GLY A 37 19.95 0.64 -9.82
C GLY A 37 19.84 -0.78 -9.24
N LEU A 38 19.71 -0.88 -7.92
CA LEU A 38 19.55 -2.16 -7.24
C LEU A 38 18.28 -2.89 -7.65
N LEU A 39 17.17 -2.18 -7.83
CA LEU A 39 15.90 -2.77 -8.26
C LEU A 39 16.02 -3.42 -9.64
N LYS A 40 16.66 -2.73 -10.60
CA LYS A 40 16.90 -3.27 -11.95
C LYS A 40 17.79 -4.51 -11.90
N GLU A 41 18.85 -4.47 -11.10
CA GLU A 41 19.75 -5.63 -10.91
C GLU A 41 19.03 -6.81 -10.26
N ALA A 42 18.22 -6.57 -9.22
CA ALA A 42 17.44 -7.60 -8.54
C ALA A 42 16.42 -8.27 -9.47
N PHE A 43 15.71 -7.48 -10.29
CA PHE A 43 14.79 -8.01 -11.29
C PHE A 43 15.52 -8.79 -12.39
N ALA A 44 16.66 -8.29 -12.87
CA ALA A 44 17.48 -9.01 -13.85
C ALA A 44 17.97 -10.36 -13.30
N TRP A 45 18.44 -10.37 -12.05
CA TRP A 45 18.84 -11.60 -11.37
C TRP A 45 17.67 -12.57 -11.18
N ALA A 46 16.53 -12.10 -10.68
CA ALA A 46 15.34 -12.93 -10.50
C ALA A 46 14.88 -13.52 -11.84
N ARG A 47 14.84 -12.72 -12.93
CA ARG A 47 14.49 -13.20 -14.27
C ARG A 47 15.49 -14.23 -14.81
N ALA A 48 16.79 -14.10 -14.51
CA ALA A 48 17.80 -15.07 -14.94
C ALA A 48 17.61 -16.46 -14.30
N VAL A 49 16.97 -16.54 -13.12
CA VAL A 49 16.58 -17.82 -12.50
C VAL A 49 15.40 -18.47 -13.22
N GLY A 50 14.61 -17.70 -13.97
CA GLY A 50 13.42 -18.18 -14.70
C GLY A 50 12.27 -18.65 -13.80
N PRO A 51 11.82 -17.86 -12.79
CA PRO A 51 10.72 -18.24 -11.93
C PRO A 51 9.41 -18.36 -12.72
N SER A 52 8.56 -19.29 -12.31
CA SER A 52 7.19 -19.40 -12.83
C SER A 52 6.25 -18.32 -12.26
N GLN A 53 6.60 -17.75 -11.11
CA GLN A 53 5.83 -16.72 -10.41
C GLN A 53 6.13 -15.35 -11.01
N PRO A 54 5.12 -14.46 -11.12
CA PRO A 54 5.33 -13.11 -11.61
C PRO A 54 6.14 -12.28 -10.61
N LEU A 55 6.94 -11.35 -11.12
CA LEU A 55 7.65 -10.37 -10.32
C LEU A 55 6.83 -9.09 -10.17
N THR A 56 6.95 -8.43 -9.03
CA THR A 56 6.30 -7.15 -8.78
C THR A 56 7.12 -6.29 -7.84
N THR A 57 7.02 -4.99 -8.02
CA THR A 57 7.42 -3.97 -7.05
C THR A 57 6.25 -3.02 -6.90
N ALA A 58 5.93 -2.65 -5.66
CA ALA A 58 4.78 -1.82 -5.39
C ALA A 58 4.95 -0.44 -6.02
N VAL A 59 3.88 0.09 -6.64
CA VAL A 59 3.81 1.52 -6.95
C VAL A 59 3.84 2.31 -5.64
N TRP A 60 4.43 3.49 -5.69
CA TRP A 60 4.72 4.27 -4.51
C TRP A 60 4.51 5.76 -4.76
N ASP A 61 3.92 6.41 -3.75
CA ASP A 61 3.72 7.85 -3.66
C ASP A 61 3.09 8.47 -4.93
N PHE A 62 1.82 8.17 -5.16
CA PHE A 62 1.05 8.79 -6.23
C PHE A 62 1.02 10.32 -6.11
N PRO A 63 0.85 11.05 -7.22
CA PRO A 63 0.60 12.48 -7.20
C PRO A 63 -0.60 12.83 -6.31
N ARG A 64 -0.50 13.94 -5.59
CA ARG A 64 -1.55 14.43 -4.68
C ARG A 64 -1.92 15.86 -4.98
N VAL A 65 -3.11 16.25 -4.53
CA VAL A 65 -3.54 17.64 -4.55
C VAL A 65 -2.56 18.48 -3.73
N GLY A 66 -2.01 19.52 -4.35
CA GLY A 66 -1.02 20.41 -3.73
C GLY A 66 0.44 20.08 -4.07
N ASP A 67 0.72 18.95 -4.73
CA ASP A 67 2.04 18.71 -5.30
C ASP A 67 2.34 19.78 -6.36
N ASP A 68 3.55 20.33 -6.34
CA ASP A 68 4.01 21.16 -7.45
C ASP A 68 4.19 20.31 -8.72
N LYS A 69 4.17 20.97 -9.88
CA LYS A 69 4.19 20.29 -11.19
C LYS A 69 5.40 19.37 -11.35
N GLU A 70 6.55 19.74 -10.83
CA GLU A 70 7.78 18.95 -10.98
C GLU A 70 7.74 17.70 -10.08
N VAL A 71 7.23 17.86 -8.86
CA VAL A 71 6.98 16.74 -7.93
C VAL A 71 5.97 15.76 -8.51
N ALA A 72 4.84 16.24 -9.04
CA ALA A 72 3.83 15.37 -9.63
C ALA A 72 4.39 14.60 -10.84
N LEU A 73 5.14 15.27 -11.72
CA LEU A 73 5.79 14.61 -12.87
C LEU A 73 6.82 13.56 -12.44
N TYR A 74 7.61 13.85 -11.40
CA TYR A 74 8.57 12.89 -10.86
C TYR A 74 7.88 11.63 -10.33
N LYS A 75 6.82 11.79 -9.52
CA LYS A 75 6.03 10.67 -8.97
C LYS A 75 5.41 9.80 -10.07
N LEU A 76 4.90 10.43 -11.13
CA LEU A 76 4.37 9.71 -12.30
C LEU A 76 5.46 8.89 -12.99
N GLU A 77 6.64 9.47 -13.21
CA GLU A 77 7.73 8.77 -13.90
C GLU A 77 8.33 7.64 -13.06
N LEU A 78 8.45 7.86 -11.75
CA LEU A 78 8.79 6.84 -10.76
C LEU A 78 7.84 5.63 -10.88
N ASN A 79 6.54 5.89 -10.81
CA ASN A 79 5.54 4.81 -10.89
C ASN A 79 5.54 4.11 -12.25
N ARG A 80 5.75 4.82 -13.36
CA ARG A 80 5.93 4.19 -14.68
C ARG A 80 7.11 3.22 -14.71
N GLN A 81 8.25 3.58 -14.13
CA GLN A 81 9.42 2.69 -14.08
C GLN A 81 9.18 1.45 -13.20
N LEU A 82 8.56 1.62 -12.03
CA LEU A 82 8.18 0.51 -11.14
C LEU A 82 7.24 -0.47 -11.84
N LEU A 83 6.27 0.08 -12.58
CA LEU A 83 5.34 -0.69 -13.38
C LEU A 83 6.03 -1.40 -14.56
N GLN A 84 6.96 -0.76 -15.27
CA GLN A 84 7.68 -1.43 -16.38
C GLN A 84 8.50 -2.64 -15.94
N LEU A 85 9.00 -2.64 -14.70
CA LEU A 85 9.69 -3.81 -14.14
C LEU A 85 8.72 -4.93 -13.75
N SER A 86 7.52 -4.58 -13.30
CA SER A 86 6.56 -5.50 -12.71
C SER A 86 5.73 -6.25 -13.76
N ASP A 87 5.65 -7.57 -13.62
CA ASP A 87 4.79 -8.44 -14.42
C ASP A 87 3.32 -8.37 -13.94
N VAL A 88 3.11 -8.16 -12.63
CA VAL A 88 1.81 -7.86 -12.01
C VAL A 88 1.89 -6.59 -11.19
N VAL A 89 0.79 -5.84 -11.08
CA VAL A 89 0.79 -4.57 -10.34
C VAL A 89 0.43 -4.78 -8.88
N SER A 90 1.20 -4.16 -7.99
CA SER A 90 0.90 -4.13 -6.56
C SER A 90 0.98 -2.72 -5.98
N LEU A 91 0.23 -2.45 -4.91
CA LEU A 91 0.35 -1.24 -4.09
C LEU A 91 -0.04 -1.50 -2.64
N HIS A 92 0.35 -0.58 -1.76
CA HIS A 92 -0.20 -0.47 -0.42
C HIS A 92 -1.14 0.76 -0.40
N CYS A 93 -2.39 0.61 0.05
CA CYS A 93 -3.34 1.73 0.16
C CYS A 93 -4.09 1.69 1.48
N TYR A 94 -3.52 2.34 2.49
CA TYR A 94 -4.16 2.61 3.76
C TYR A 94 -5.05 3.85 3.68
N CYS A 95 -6.04 3.79 2.79
CA CYS A 95 -6.88 4.89 2.34
C CYS A 95 -8.36 4.48 2.43
N ASP A 96 -9.27 5.45 2.49
CA ASP A 96 -10.70 5.14 2.46
C ASP A 96 -11.15 4.64 1.08
N ALA A 97 -12.43 4.29 0.96
CA ALA A 97 -12.99 3.69 -0.24
C ALA A 97 -12.93 4.60 -1.47
N GLU A 98 -13.11 5.91 -1.27
CA GLU A 98 -13.09 6.89 -2.37
C GLU A 98 -11.66 7.03 -2.92
N GLU A 99 -10.68 7.26 -2.04
CA GLU A 99 -9.28 7.34 -2.48
C GLU A 99 -8.79 6.00 -3.06
N LEU A 100 -9.24 4.86 -2.52
CA LEU A 100 -8.90 3.56 -3.09
C LEU A 100 -9.42 3.41 -4.52
N GLU A 101 -10.68 3.78 -4.77
CA GLU A 101 -11.27 3.74 -6.11
C GLU A 101 -10.51 4.65 -7.08
N GLU A 102 -10.13 5.86 -6.64
CA GLU A 102 -9.29 6.76 -7.43
C GLU A 102 -7.94 6.12 -7.82
N ARG A 103 -7.26 5.44 -6.89
CA ARG A 103 -5.98 4.76 -7.21
C ARG A 103 -6.15 3.61 -8.18
N LEU A 104 -7.22 2.85 -8.07
CA LEU A 104 -7.52 1.75 -8.99
C LEU A 104 -7.82 2.28 -10.40
N LEU A 105 -8.65 3.32 -10.51
CA LEU A 105 -8.94 3.99 -11.78
C LEU A 105 -7.69 4.64 -12.40
N GLU A 106 -6.81 5.23 -11.60
CA GLU A 106 -5.55 5.79 -12.09
C GLU A 106 -4.66 4.70 -12.72
N LEU A 107 -4.53 3.54 -12.06
CA LEU A 107 -3.77 2.41 -12.60
C LEU A 107 -4.42 1.79 -13.84
N GLU A 108 -5.74 1.67 -13.86
CA GLU A 108 -6.50 1.23 -15.03
C GLU A 108 -6.27 2.15 -16.23
N SER A 109 -6.18 3.47 -16.00
CA SER A 109 -5.91 4.46 -17.05
C SER A 109 -4.53 4.32 -17.70
N TRP A 110 -3.62 3.58 -17.06
CA TRP A 110 -2.29 3.26 -17.60
C TRP A 110 -2.25 1.85 -18.23
N ASP A 111 -3.41 1.28 -18.53
CA ASP A 111 -3.58 -0.09 -19.04
C ASP A 111 -2.97 -1.15 -18.11
N ARG A 112 -3.06 -0.94 -16.79
CA ARG A 112 -2.54 -1.86 -15.78
C ARG A 112 -3.67 -2.47 -14.95
N GLY A 113 -3.65 -3.80 -14.82
CA GLY A 113 -4.58 -4.56 -13.97
C GLY A 113 -4.59 -6.05 -14.36
N PRO A 114 -5.09 -6.95 -13.48
CA PRO A 114 -5.64 -6.72 -12.14
C PRO A 114 -4.59 -6.26 -11.11
N VAL A 115 -5.03 -5.47 -10.13
CA VAL A 115 -4.16 -4.86 -9.11
C VAL A 115 -4.16 -5.68 -7.82
N LEU A 116 -2.97 -5.89 -7.24
CA LEU A 116 -2.79 -6.51 -5.92
C LEU A 116 -2.56 -5.42 -4.86
N VAL A 117 -3.61 -5.07 -4.11
CA VAL A 117 -3.49 -4.18 -2.94
C VAL A 117 -2.96 -5.00 -1.76
N THR A 118 -1.64 -5.14 -1.70
CA THR A 118 -0.92 -6.06 -0.80
C THR A 118 -0.99 -5.65 0.67
N GLU A 119 -1.37 -4.41 0.94
CA GLU A 119 -1.80 -3.95 2.26
C GLU A 119 -2.85 -2.85 2.09
N PHE A 120 -4.04 -3.00 2.68
CA PHE A 120 -5.06 -1.94 2.61
C PHE A 120 -5.63 -1.49 3.96
N MET A 121 -5.95 -2.43 4.85
CA MET A 121 -6.78 -2.12 6.02
C MET A 121 -6.03 -1.26 7.04
N ALA A 122 -6.66 -0.19 7.55
CA ALA A 122 -6.24 0.61 8.71
C ALA A 122 -7.44 1.40 9.23
N ARG A 123 -8.08 0.94 10.30
CA ARG A 123 -9.36 1.52 10.79
C ARG A 123 -9.29 3.02 11.10
N PRO A 124 -8.23 3.56 11.73
CA PRO A 124 -8.15 5.01 11.98
C PRO A 124 -8.03 5.89 10.72
N ARG A 125 -7.79 5.28 9.55
CA ARG A 125 -7.81 5.95 8.25
C ARG A 125 -9.10 5.71 7.47
N ASN A 126 -10.13 5.20 8.14
CA ASN A 126 -11.36 4.75 7.50
C ASN A 126 -11.09 3.73 6.37
N SER A 127 -10.06 2.91 6.52
CA SER A 127 -9.78 1.80 5.61
C SER A 127 -10.17 0.50 6.30
N THR A 128 -11.33 -0.05 5.95
CA THR A 128 -11.94 -1.20 6.63
C THR A 128 -12.30 -2.30 5.63
N LEU A 129 -12.63 -3.50 6.12
CA LEU A 129 -13.15 -4.55 5.25
C LEU A 129 -14.50 -4.14 4.64
N ALA A 130 -15.38 -3.54 5.44
CA ALA A 130 -16.74 -3.19 5.04
C ALA A 130 -16.80 -2.20 3.86
N ASN A 131 -15.88 -1.24 3.81
CA ASN A 131 -15.89 -0.22 2.76
C ASN A 131 -14.95 -0.54 1.58
N ASN A 132 -13.77 -1.12 1.81
CA ASN A 132 -12.80 -1.33 0.74
C ASN A 132 -12.99 -2.65 -0.01
N LEU A 133 -13.54 -3.72 0.61
CA LEU A 133 -13.80 -4.98 -0.11
C LEU A 133 -14.79 -4.81 -1.29
N PRO A 134 -15.91 -4.07 -1.17
CA PRO A 134 -16.78 -3.79 -2.31
C PRO A 134 -16.05 -3.10 -3.48
N VAL A 135 -15.22 -2.09 -3.18
CA VAL A 135 -14.44 -1.35 -4.19
C VAL A 135 -13.43 -2.25 -4.89
N LEU A 136 -12.61 -2.97 -4.12
CA LEU A 136 -11.64 -3.93 -4.68
C LEU A 136 -12.33 -4.91 -5.62
N ARG A 137 -13.48 -5.43 -5.21
CA ARG A 137 -14.26 -6.36 -6.01
C ARG A 137 -14.80 -5.73 -7.29
N GLN A 138 -15.36 -4.52 -7.23
CA GLN A 138 -15.89 -3.81 -8.39
C GLN A 138 -14.84 -3.67 -9.49
N HIS A 139 -13.58 -3.43 -9.11
CA HIS A 139 -12.44 -3.27 -10.01
C HIS A 139 -11.67 -4.57 -10.30
N GLY A 140 -12.14 -5.72 -9.80
CA GLY A 140 -11.43 -6.99 -9.95
C GLY A 140 -10.04 -7.01 -9.32
N ALA A 141 -9.79 -6.12 -8.35
CA ALA A 141 -8.55 -6.02 -7.60
C ALA A 141 -8.56 -6.98 -6.39
N TRP A 142 -7.36 -7.30 -5.90
CA TRP A 142 -7.14 -8.19 -4.77
C TRP A 142 -6.74 -7.38 -3.55
N GLY A 143 -7.28 -7.70 -2.38
CA GLY A 143 -6.94 -7.07 -1.10
C GLY A 143 -6.27 -8.04 -0.15
N TYR A 144 -5.18 -7.60 0.48
CA TYR A 144 -4.47 -8.33 1.52
C TYR A 144 -4.43 -7.47 2.78
N THR A 145 -4.74 -8.07 3.94
CA THR A 145 -4.65 -7.39 5.23
C THR A 145 -3.24 -7.51 5.78
N TRP A 146 -2.69 -6.42 6.33
CA TRP A 146 -1.44 -6.49 7.08
C TRP A 146 -1.70 -7.01 8.49
N GLY A 147 -1.63 -8.32 8.67
CA GLY A 147 -2.13 -8.98 9.87
C GLY A 147 -3.51 -9.59 9.65
N LEU A 148 -3.91 -10.44 10.59
CA LEU A 148 -5.15 -11.21 10.47
C LEU A 148 -5.61 -11.64 11.87
N PHE A 149 -4.68 -12.16 12.67
CA PHE A 149 -4.89 -12.53 14.06
C PHE A 149 -4.05 -11.64 14.95
N ARG A 150 -4.62 -11.27 16.10
CA ARG A 150 -3.84 -10.72 17.21
C ARG A 150 -2.74 -11.70 17.57
N GLY A 151 -1.51 -11.33 17.22
CA GLY A 151 -0.38 -12.23 17.32
C GLY A 151 0.91 -11.51 17.64
N LYS A 152 2.03 -12.19 17.43
CA LYS A 152 3.38 -11.69 17.76
C LYS A 152 3.76 -10.41 17.00
N SER A 153 3.20 -10.19 15.81
CA SER A 153 3.39 -8.96 15.02
C SER A 153 2.69 -7.76 15.62
N GLN A 154 1.72 -7.97 16.52
CA GLN A 154 0.97 -6.93 17.22
C GLN A 154 0.29 -5.91 16.28
N THR A 155 -0.15 -6.36 15.11
CA THR A 155 -0.77 -5.54 14.05
C THR A 155 -2.15 -4.98 14.41
N HIS A 156 -2.78 -5.44 15.49
CA HIS A 156 -3.90 -4.79 16.17
C HIS A 156 -3.56 -3.44 16.81
N ARG A 157 -2.28 -3.15 17.07
CA ARG A 157 -1.84 -1.88 17.67
C ARG A 157 -1.48 -0.84 16.59
N PRO A 158 -1.56 0.46 16.90
CA PRO A 158 -1.09 1.53 16.01
C PRO A 158 0.40 1.38 15.63
N TRP A 159 0.77 1.89 14.45
CA TRP A 159 2.16 1.83 13.95
C TRP A 159 3.20 2.47 14.86
N ASP A 160 2.82 3.46 15.67
CA ASP A 160 3.70 4.18 16.60
C ASP A 160 3.71 3.57 18.01
N SER A 161 3.10 2.39 18.20
CA SER A 161 3.02 1.71 19.50
C SER A 161 4.33 1.25 20.10
N TRP A 162 5.40 1.18 19.31
CA TRP A 162 6.74 0.84 19.79
C TRP A 162 7.49 2.04 20.40
N VAL A 163 7.00 3.27 20.18
CA VAL A 163 7.56 4.51 20.80
C VAL A 163 6.61 5.18 21.79
N ARG A 164 5.32 4.85 21.75
CA ARG A 164 4.31 5.43 22.64
C ARG A 164 4.05 4.52 23.83
N GLU A 165 4.32 5.05 25.02
CA GLU A 165 4.04 4.37 26.29
C GLU A 165 2.58 4.55 26.74
N ASP A 166 1.82 5.46 26.11
CA ASP A 166 0.48 5.91 26.52
C ASP A 166 -0.67 5.38 25.64
N ILE A 167 -0.52 4.20 25.03
CA ILE A 167 -1.60 3.61 24.24
C ILE A 167 -2.60 2.95 25.18
N ALA A 168 -3.80 3.54 25.25
CA ALA A 168 -4.90 3.00 26.02
C ALA A 168 -5.28 1.60 25.53
N GLU A 169 -5.73 0.73 26.43
CA GLU A 169 -6.14 -0.64 26.09
C GLU A 169 -7.37 -0.68 25.16
N ASP A 170 -8.18 0.39 25.17
CA ASP A 170 -9.35 0.60 24.32
C ASP A 170 -9.06 1.43 23.06
N ALA A 171 -7.78 1.69 22.76
CA ALA A 171 -7.39 2.32 21.51
C ALA A 171 -7.95 1.54 20.30
N GLU A 172 -8.35 2.28 19.27
CA GLU A 172 -8.98 1.69 18.08
C GLU A 172 -8.12 0.57 17.49
N TRP A 173 -8.76 -0.58 17.26
CA TRP A 173 -8.11 -1.76 16.74
C TRP A 173 -7.64 -1.56 15.31
N PHE A 174 -6.37 -1.88 15.06
CA PHE A 174 -5.71 -1.34 13.88
C PHE A 174 -5.90 -2.21 12.62
N HIS A 175 -5.15 -3.30 12.46
CA HIS A 175 -5.25 -4.16 11.26
C HIS A 175 -5.87 -5.54 11.48
N ASP A 176 -5.63 -6.17 12.64
CA ASP A 176 -6.05 -7.56 12.85
C ASP A 176 -7.59 -7.70 12.83
N VAL A 177 -8.09 -8.86 12.37
CA VAL A 177 -9.53 -9.15 12.23
C VAL A 177 -10.00 -10.11 13.32
N PHE A 178 -9.12 -10.99 13.80
CA PHE A 178 -9.42 -12.01 14.79
C PHE A 178 -8.56 -11.84 16.04
N TYR A 179 -9.12 -12.21 17.20
CA TYR A 179 -8.35 -12.45 18.41
C TYR A 179 -7.54 -13.76 18.30
N GLU A 180 -6.62 -13.97 19.25
CA GLU A 180 -5.75 -15.15 19.34
C GLU A 180 -6.54 -16.47 19.31
N ASN A 181 -7.75 -16.48 19.88
CA ASN A 181 -8.63 -17.63 19.97
C ASN A 181 -9.50 -17.86 18.71
N GLY A 182 -9.35 -17.01 17.69
CA GLY A 182 -10.11 -17.07 16.44
C GLY A 182 -11.49 -16.42 16.48
N SER A 183 -11.92 -15.84 17.60
CA SER A 183 -13.11 -14.99 17.62
C SER A 183 -12.84 -13.71 16.83
N ALA A 184 -13.84 -13.25 16.07
CA ALA A 184 -13.73 -11.99 15.33
C ALA A 184 -13.68 -10.80 16.28
N TYR A 185 -12.82 -9.82 15.99
CA TYR A 185 -12.83 -8.53 16.66
C TYR A 185 -14.18 -7.83 16.46
N ASP A 186 -14.63 -7.76 15.20
CA ASP A 186 -15.97 -7.35 14.81
C ASP A 186 -16.64 -8.50 14.01
N PRO A 187 -17.75 -9.08 14.49
CA PRO A 187 -18.48 -10.11 13.76
C PRO A 187 -18.97 -9.68 12.37
N SER A 188 -19.19 -8.38 12.13
CA SER A 188 -19.58 -7.87 10.82
C SER A 188 -18.46 -8.02 9.78
N GLU A 189 -17.22 -7.69 10.14
CA GLU A 189 -16.04 -7.82 9.27
C GLU A 189 -15.81 -9.28 8.84
N ALA A 190 -15.99 -10.24 9.76
CA ALA A 190 -15.88 -11.66 9.42
C ALA A 190 -16.96 -12.10 8.42
N ARG A 191 -18.19 -11.54 8.52
CA ARG A 191 -19.25 -11.77 7.54
C ARG A 191 -18.94 -11.10 6.20
N ASP A 192 -18.33 -9.92 6.19
CA ASP A 192 -17.96 -9.23 4.95
C ASP A 192 -16.93 -10.04 4.16
N ILE A 193 -15.90 -10.56 4.85
CA ILE A 193 -14.94 -11.50 4.22
C ILE A 193 -15.69 -12.67 3.59
N TRP A 194 -16.59 -13.32 4.33
CA TRP A 194 -17.38 -14.44 3.81
C TRP A 194 -18.20 -14.03 2.58
N TRP A 195 -18.96 -12.94 2.65
CA TRP A 195 -19.85 -12.47 1.59
C TRP A 195 -19.09 -12.10 0.31
N HIS A 196 -17.95 -11.44 0.44
CA HIS A 196 -17.18 -10.96 -0.70
C HIS A 196 -16.25 -12.02 -1.31
N THR A 197 -15.96 -13.12 -0.60
CA THR A 197 -15.05 -14.19 -1.10
C THR A 197 -15.75 -15.51 -1.43
N THR A 198 -16.67 -15.98 -0.57
CA THR A 198 -17.19 -17.36 -0.62
C THR A 198 -18.71 -17.40 -0.80
N GLY A 199 -19.44 -16.54 -0.08
CA GLY A 199 -20.89 -16.57 0.04
C GLY A 199 -21.68 -16.37 -1.25
N GLN A 200 -21.08 -15.78 -2.29
CA GLN A 200 -21.76 -15.53 -3.56
C GLN A 200 -21.63 -16.67 -4.59
N ASN A 201 -20.78 -17.67 -4.34
CA ASN A 201 -20.75 -18.90 -5.15
C ASN A 201 -21.75 -19.95 -4.66
N LEU A 202 -22.41 -19.70 -3.52
CA LEU A 202 -23.53 -20.50 -3.03
C LEU A 202 -24.82 -19.94 -3.62
N LYS A 203 -25.35 -20.62 -4.65
CA LYS A 203 -26.77 -20.50 -4.97
C LYS A 203 -27.54 -21.18 -3.84
N LEU A 204 -28.13 -20.41 -2.94
CA LEU A 204 -29.15 -20.90 -2.00
C LEU A 204 -30.46 -21.19 -2.73
#